data_AF-A0A7X1GNE1-F1
#
_entry.id   AF-A0A7X1GNE1-F1
#
_cell.length_a   1.000
_cell.length_b   1.000
_cell.length_c   1.000
_cell.angle_alpha   90.00
_cell.angle_beta   90.00
_cell.angle_gamma   90.00
#
_symmetry.space_group_name_H-M   'P 1'
#
loop_
_entity.id
_entity.type
_entity.pdbx_description
1 polymer ?
#
loop_
_entity_poly.entity_id
_entity_poly.type
_entity_poly.pdbx_seq_one_letter_code
_entity_poly.pdbx_strand_id
1 'polypeptide(L)' 'MPTYIEKTLKQAGEGNEIILTGKAPVWLYLSVAHALHGKATKLTYRSPVTGDVVIFDHNPF' A
#
# COMPACT_ATOMS: atom_id res chain seq x y z
N MET A 1 -0.28 12.77 9.71
CA MET A 1 0.06 12.33 8.34
C MET A 1 1.47 11.73 8.26
N PRO A 2 2.55 12.45 8.65
CA PRO A 2 3.91 11.90 8.57
C PRO A 2 4.09 10.58 9.32
N THR A 3 3.53 10.47 10.52
CA THR A 3 3.61 9.27 11.38
C THR A 3 3.04 8.00 10.75
N TYR A 4 1.96 8.11 9.96
CA TYR A 4 1.40 6.95 9.27
C TYR A 4 2.30 6.51 8.11
N ILE A 5 2.83 7.46 7.34
CA ILE A 5 3.75 7.18 6.23
C ILE A 5 5.03 6.53 6.75
N GLU A 6 5.66 7.11 7.77
CA GLU A 6 6.88 6.57 8.39
C GLU A 6 6.67 5.14 8.91
N LYS A 7 5.56 4.91 9.63
CA LYS A 7 5.21 3.58 10.13
C LYS A 7 5.03 2.60 8.97
N THR A 8 4.31 3.00 7.92
CA THR A 8 4.09 2.14 6.77
C THR A 8 5.38 1.82 6.04
N LEU A 9 6.24 2.81 5.78
CA LEU A 9 7.54 2.57 5.12
C LEU A 9 8.42 1.63 5.93
N LYS A 10 8.47 1.81 7.26
CA LYS A 10 9.22 0.92 8.15
C LYS A 10 8.69 -0.51 8.14
N GLN A 11 7.37 -0.68 8.07
CA GLN A 11 6.74 -2.01 8.05
C GLN A 11 6.85 -2.69 6.69
N ALA A 12 6.80 -1.93 5.60
CA ALA A 12 6.83 -2.46 4.24
C ALA A 12 8.21 -3.03 3.86
N GLY A 13 9.30 -2.46 4.37
CA GLY A 13 10.65 -2.81 3.94
C GLY A 13 10.88 -2.43 2.47
N GLU A 14 11.76 -3.17 1.78
CA GLU A 14 12.09 -2.93 0.38
C GLU A 14 11.83 -4.18 -0.47
N GLY A 15 11.17 -4.01 -1.60
CA GLY A 15 10.95 -5.07 -2.59
C GLY A 15 9.83 -6.06 -2.28
N ASN A 16 9.08 -5.86 -1.18
CA ASN A 16 8.02 -6.77 -0.77
C ASN A 16 6.70 -6.49 -1.51
N GLU A 17 5.86 -7.53 -1.60
CA GLU A 17 4.45 -7.39 -1.93
C GLU A 17 3.66 -6.95 -0.69
N ILE A 18 2.89 -5.87 -0.82
CA ILE A 18 2.22 -5.24 0.31
C ILE A 18 0.71 -5.33 0.15
N ILE A 19 0.02 -5.62 1.27
CA ILE A 19 -1.44 -5.55 1.37
C ILE A 19 -1.83 -4.43 2.33
N LEU A 20 -2.46 -3.38 1.82
CA LEU A 20 -3.10 -2.33 2.62
C LEU A 20 -4.51 -2.77 3.03
N THR A 21 -4.81 -2.64 4.32
CA THR A 21 -6.12 -3.01 4.88
C THR A 21 -6.43 -2.18 6.12
N GLY A 22 -7.61 -2.36 6.70
CA GLY A 22 -8.07 -1.67 7.91
C GLY A 22 -9.09 -0.57 7.64
N LYS A 23 -9.32 0.30 8.62
CA LYS A 23 -10.24 1.44 8.52
C LYS A 23 -9.42 2.72 8.42
N ALA A 24 -9.57 3.46 7.33
CA ALA A 24 -8.94 4.76 7.15
C ALA A 24 -9.74 5.61 6.15
N PRO A 25 -9.61 6.95 6.20
CA PRO A 25 -10.16 7.80 5.16
C PRO A 25 -9.43 7.58 3.83
N VAL A 26 -10.13 7.79 2.71
CA VAL A 26 -9.60 7.55 1.35
C VAL A 26 -8.27 8.27 1.10
N TRP A 27 -8.14 9.52 1.55
CA TRP A 27 -6.91 10.30 1.37
C TRP A 27 -5.69 9.68 2.05
N LEU A 28 -5.87 8.90 3.13
CA LEU A 28 -4.75 8.24 3.81
C LEU A 28 -4.26 7.06 2.98
N TYR A 29 -5.18 6.28 2.40
CA TYR A 29 -4.83 5.22 1.45
C TYR A 29 -4.04 5.77 0.27
N LEU A 30 -4.50 6.88 -0.34
CA LEU A 30 -3.81 7.50 -1.47
C LEU A 30 -2.39 7.96 -1.10
N SER A 31 -2.25 8.61 0.06
CA SER A 31 -0.94 9.10 0.53
C SER A 31 0.03 7.95 0.82
N VAL A 32 -0.45 6.89 1.45
CA VAL A 32 0.35 5.69 1.75
C VAL A 32 0.69 4.91 0.49
N ALA A 33 -0.25 4.74 -0.43
CA ALA A 33 -0.02 4.08 -1.70
C ALA A 33 1.06 4.80 -2.53
N HIS A 34 1.01 6.13 -2.57
CA HIS A 34 2.04 6.93 -3.24
C HIS A 34 3.42 6.73 -2.60
N ALA A 35 3.51 6.77 -1.27
CA ALA A 35 4.77 6.54 -0.55
C ALA A 35 5.34 5.12 -0.78
N LEU A 36 4.48 4.12 -0.97
CA LEU A 36 4.87 2.73 -1.21
C LEU A 36 5.28 2.44 -2.67
N HIS A 37 4.93 3.30 -3.63
CA HIS A 37 5.16 3.04 -5.06
C HIS A 37 6.65 2.84 -5.42
N GLY A 38 7.56 3.51 -4.71
CA GLY A 38 9.01 3.31 -4.90
C GLY A 38 9.64 2.29 -3.95
N LYS A 39 8.84 1.54 -3.18
CA LYS A 39 9.32 0.65 -2.10
C LYS A 39 8.80 -0.77 -2.21
N ALA A 40 7.54 -0.95 -2.60
CA ALA A 40 6.93 -2.26 -2.83
C ALA A 40 7.07 -2.67 -4.30
N THR A 41 7.20 -3.97 -4.57
CA THR A 41 7.12 -4.53 -5.94
C THR A 41 5.67 -4.65 -6.41
N LYS A 42 4.74 -4.81 -5.47
CA LYS A 42 3.30 -4.87 -5.71
C LYS A 42 2.55 -4.32 -4.52
N LEU A 43 1.47 -3.58 -4.78
CA LEU A 43 0.57 -3.10 -3.76
C LEU A 43 -0.87 -3.50 -4.06
N THR A 44 -1.50 -4.14 -3.07
CA THR A 44 -2.90 -4.55 -3.08
C THR A 44 -3.65 -3.84 -1.96
N TYR A 45 -4.86 -3.36 -2.23
CA TYR A 45 -5.80 -2.94 -1.19
C TYR A 45 -6.83 -4.05 -0.95
N ARG A 46 -6.94 -4.50 0.31
CA ARG A 46 -7.97 -5.44 0.73
C ARG A 46 -9.24 -4.67 1.11
N SER A 47 -10.14 -4.58 0.15
CA SER A 47 -11.48 -4.03 0.31
C SER A 47 -12.37 -5.01 1.08
N PRO A 48 -13.15 -4.54 2.07
CA PRO A 48 -14.11 -5.40 2.77
C PRO A 48 -15.30 -5.81 1.88
N VAL A 49 -15.49 -5.17 0.72
CA VAL A 49 -16.61 -5.43 -0.19
C VAL A 49 -16.18 -6.29 -1.37
N THR A 50 -15.05 -5.96 -1.99
CA THR A 50 -14.61 -6.55 -3.26
C THR A 50 -13.40 -7.49 -3.11
N GLY A 51 -12.88 -7.65 -1.90
CA GLY A 51 -11.64 -8.40 -1.68
C GLY A 51 -10.40 -7.65 -2.15
N ASP A 52 -9.43 -8.38 -2.66
CA ASP A 52 -8.12 -7.84 -3.03
C ASP A 52 -8.17 -7.10 -4.38
N VAL A 53 -7.82 -5.81 -4.34
CA VAL A 53 -7.75 -4.92 -5.51
C VAL A 53 -6.31 -4.49 -5.70
N VAL A 54 -5.70 -4.84 -6.82
CA VAL A 54 -4.33 -4.41 -7.16
C VAL A 54 -4.34 -2.91 -7.44
N ILE A 55 -3.48 -2.17 -6.75
CA ILE A 55 -3.24 -0.74 -7.00
C ILE A 55 -2.13 -0.58 -8.05
N PHE A 56 -1.03 -1.29 -7.86
CA PHE A 56 0.06 -1.40 -8.85
C PHE A 56 0.78 -2.73 -8.70
N ASP A 57 1.41 -3.16 -9.79
CA ASP A 57 2.25 -4.36 -9.87
C ASP A 57 3.41 -4.06 -10.83
N HIS A 58 4.65 -4.16 -10.34
CA HIS A 58 5.86 -3.96 -11.15
C HIS A 58 6.43 -5.27 -11.71
N ASN A 59 5.70 -6.39 -11.58
CA ASN A 59 6.04 -7.60 -12.31
C ASN A 59 5.79 -7.41 -13.82
N PRO A 60 6.81 -7.50 -14.69
CA PRO A 60 6.66 -7.30 -16.13
C PRO A 60 6.19 -8.57 -16.89
N PHE A 61 5.92 -9.69 -16.18
CA PHE A 61 5.56 -10.99 -16.76
C PHE A 61 4.15 -11.44 -16.36
#